data_AF-A0A914R4F3-F1
#
_entry.id   AF-A0A914R4F3-F1
#
_cell.length_a   1.000
_cell.length_b   1.000
_cell.length_c   1.000
_cell.angle_alpha   90.00
_cell.angle_beta   90.00
_cell.angle_gamma   90.00
#
_symmetry.space_group_name_H-M   'P 1'
#
loop_
_entity.id
_entity.type
_entity.pdbx_description
1 polymer ?
#
loop_
_entity_poly.entity_id
_entity_poly.type
_entity_poly.pdbx_seq_one_letter_code
_entity_poly.pdbx_strand_id
1 'polypeptide(L)'
;MLSETYAGPSAFSEIEATNLMKFLVPHNNTIKAYLTLHSYGEDILYPWGYATGTYPPDVNDLIALGHEMGNAIKAVHGTQYVVGDSGDALYPASGASDDYSKSIGIKYVYTVELRPGDGDNDDDEWYGFDLPAKFIKPTAEETFPALIAAANRVQNGPF
;
A
#
# COMPACT_ATOMS: atom_id res chain seq x y z
N MET A 1 -9.83 2.45 28.28
CA MET A 1 -10.54 2.09 27.04
C MET A 1 -9.52 1.40 26.15
N LEU A 2 -9.87 0.23 25.61
CA LEU A 2 -9.09 -0.44 24.58
C LEU A 2 -9.44 0.23 23.24
N SER A 3 -8.43 0.47 22.39
CA SER A 3 -8.60 1.04 21.06
C SER A 3 -7.90 0.13 20.06
N GLU A 4 -8.57 -0.20 18.96
CA GLU A 4 -7.99 -0.97 17.85
C GLU A 4 -6.83 -0.22 17.17
N THR A 5 -6.81 1.12 17.29
CA THR A 5 -5.78 2.01 16.72
C THR A 5 -4.82 2.55 17.78
N TYR A 6 -4.62 1.84 18.89
CA TYR A 6 -3.67 2.26 19.91
C TYR A 6 -2.24 2.31 19.36
N ALA A 7 -1.64 3.50 19.33
CA ALA A 7 -0.31 3.75 18.76
C ALA A 7 0.87 3.19 19.58
N GLY A 8 0.60 2.52 20.69
CA GLY A 8 1.62 2.12 21.66
C GLY A 8 2.03 3.26 22.60
N PRO A 9 2.87 2.98 23.62
CA PRO A 9 3.31 3.98 24.59
C PRO A 9 4.29 5.01 24.01
N SER A 10 4.92 4.73 22.86
CA SER A 10 5.80 5.65 22.13
C SER A 10 6.05 5.14 20.70
N ALA A 11 6.57 5.99 19.81
CA ALA A 11 6.98 5.57 18.47
C ALA A 11 7.99 4.41 18.55
N PHE A 12 7.78 3.37 17.74
CA PHE A 12 8.62 2.15 17.73
C PHE A 12 8.69 1.43 19.09
N SER A 13 7.60 1.45 19.87
CA SER A 13 7.50 0.63 21.08
C SER A 13 7.32 -0.86 20.77
N GLU A 14 6.64 -1.17 19.67
CA GLU A 14 6.49 -2.54 19.17
C GLU A 14 7.82 -3.05 18.57
N ILE A 15 8.22 -4.27 18.93
CA ILE A 15 9.50 -4.84 18.52
C ILE A 15 9.52 -5.15 17.02
N GLU A 16 8.38 -5.49 16.45
CA GLU A 16 8.15 -5.72 15.02
C GLU A 16 8.43 -4.46 14.22
N ALA A 17 7.82 -3.33 14.61
CA ALA A 17 8.05 -2.03 14.00
C ALA A 17 9.51 -1.58 14.17
N THR A 18 10.09 -1.79 15.35
CA THR A 18 11.49 -1.49 15.63
C THR A 18 12.44 -2.24 14.70
N ASN A 19 12.21 -3.54 14.50
CA ASN A 19 13.08 -4.38 13.68
C ASN A 19 12.99 -4.01 12.21
N LEU A 20 11.79 -3.68 11.71
CA LEU A 20 11.63 -3.17 10.36
C LEU A 20 12.40 -1.85 10.16
N MET A 21 12.32 -0.91 11.10
CA MET A 21 13.04 0.36 10.95
C MET A 21 14.55 0.25 11.10
N LYS A 22 15.04 -0.64 11.95
CA LYS A 22 16.47 -0.98 12.01
C LYS A 22 16.99 -1.53 10.68
N PHE A 23 16.13 -2.15 9.87
CA PHE A 23 16.48 -2.58 8.53
C PHE A 23 16.35 -1.44 7.50
N LEU A 24 15.25 -0.69 7.49
CA LEU A 24 15.00 0.32 6.45
C LEU A 24 15.95 1.52 6.55
N VAL A 25 16.21 2.04 7.76
CA VAL A 25 16.97 3.30 7.92
C VAL A 25 18.40 3.22 7.36
N PRO A 26 19.21 2.18 7.65
CA PRO A 26 20.55 2.06 7.08
C PRO A 26 20.58 1.79 5.57
N HIS A 27 19.44 1.37 5.00
CA HIS A 27 19.33 0.97 3.60
C HIS A 27 18.48 1.94 2.76
N ASN A 28 18.04 3.08 3.32
CA ASN A 28 17.10 4.02 2.67
C ASN A 28 17.59 4.58 1.32
N ASN A 29 18.91 4.61 1.12
CA ASN A 29 19.59 5.03 -0.09
C ASN A 29 19.77 3.89 -1.12
N THR A 30 19.58 2.64 -0.71
CA THR A 30 19.62 1.45 -1.60
C THR A 30 18.23 0.89 -1.91
N ILE A 31 17.31 0.92 -0.95
CA ILE A 31 15.91 0.54 -1.12
C ILE A 31 15.21 1.66 -1.89
N LYS A 32 14.71 1.32 -3.07
CA LYS A 32 14.09 2.28 -3.99
C LYS A 32 12.57 2.25 -3.98
N ALA A 33 12.00 1.12 -3.55
CA ALA A 33 10.58 0.97 -3.36
C ALA A 33 10.25 0.27 -2.05
N TYR A 34 9.13 0.65 -1.44
CA TYR A 34 8.53 0.03 -0.27
C TYR A 34 7.05 -0.19 -0.57
N LEU A 35 6.60 -1.45 -0.55
CA LEU A 35 5.19 -1.81 -0.73
C LEU A 35 4.76 -2.61 0.50
N THR A 36 3.76 -2.10 1.22
CA THR A 36 3.11 -2.84 2.32
C THR A 36 1.77 -3.37 1.85
N LEU A 37 1.50 -4.64 2.11
CA LEU A 37 0.27 -5.32 1.66
C LEU A 37 -0.70 -5.44 2.82
N HIS A 38 -1.91 -4.97 2.59
CA HIS A 38 -3.03 -4.99 3.53
C HIS A 38 -4.27 -5.56 2.83
N SER A 39 -5.36 -5.67 3.56
CA SER A 39 -6.69 -5.94 3.04
C SER A 39 -7.67 -5.23 3.96
N TYR A 40 -8.80 -4.71 3.50
CA TYR A 40 -9.38 -4.83 2.16
C TYR A 40 -9.73 -3.47 1.59
N GLY A 41 -9.98 -3.39 0.28
CA GLY A 41 -10.44 -2.17 -0.37
C GLY A 41 -10.23 -2.11 -1.88
N GLU A 42 -9.35 -2.95 -2.42
CA GLU A 42 -8.86 -2.82 -3.81
C GLU A 42 -8.28 -1.43 -4.05
N ASP A 43 -7.36 -1.00 -3.18
CA ASP A 43 -6.71 0.30 -3.26
C ASP A 43 -5.20 0.17 -3.46
N ILE A 44 -4.64 1.13 -4.20
CA ILE A 44 -3.21 1.39 -4.30
C ILE A 44 -2.99 2.82 -3.80
N LEU A 45 -2.58 2.90 -2.55
CA LEU A 45 -2.48 4.15 -1.83
C LEU A 45 -1.02 4.61 -1.78
N TYR A 46 -0.79 5.90 -2.01
CA TYR A 46 0.51 6.52 -1.85
C TYR A 46 0.49 7.54 -0.70
N PRO A 47 1.66 7.86 -0.08
CA PRO A 47 1.77 8.88 0.95
C PRO A 47 1.30 10.27 0.47
N TRP A 48 0.80 11.14 1.34
CA TRP A 48 0.85 11.01 2.80
C TRP A 48 -0.48 10.52 3.39
N GLY A 49 -0.40 9.66 4.40
CA GLY A 49 -1.55 9.19 5.16
C GLY A 49 -1.87 10.04 6.39
N TYR A 50 -0.90 10.73 6.98
CA TYR A 50 -1.11 11.39 8.28
C TYR A 50 -2.09 12.58 8.27
N ALA A 51 -2.38 13.17 7.11
CA ALA A 51 -3.32 14.30 6.95
C ALA A 51 -3.83 14.41 5.50
N THR A 52 -5.08 14.86 5.34
CA THR A 52 -5.66 15.20 4.03
C THR A 52 -4.96 16.40 3.39
N GLY A 53 -4.90 16.44 2.06
CA GLY A 53 -4.36 17.57 1.30
C GLY A 53 -2.85 17.78 1.49
N THR A 54 -2.12 16.73 1.88
CA THR A 54 -0.67 16.75 2.00
C THR A 54 -0.06 15.73 1.04
N TYR A 55 0.91 16.17 0.23
CA TYR A 55 1.48 15.32 -0.81
C TYR A 55 3.01 15.36 -0.80
N PRO A 56 3.70 14.25 -1.12
CA PRO A 56 5.13 14.23 -1.34
C PRO A 56 5.53 15.08 -2.55
N PRO A 57 6.76 15.63 -2.59
CA PRO A 57 7.23 16.44 -3.72
C PRO A 57 7.21 15.71 -5.08
N ASP A 58 7.27 14.38 -5.07
CA ASP A 58 7.28 13.50 -6.24
C ASP A 58 5.93 12.78 -6.46
N VAL A 59 4.82 13.34 -5.97
CA VAL A 59 3.47 12.76 -6.08
C VAL A 59 3.07 12.37 -7.51
N ASN A 60 3.51 13.10 -8.53
CA ASN A 60 3.22 12.75 -9.93
C ASN A 60 3.90 11.44 -10.35
N ASP A 61 5.11 11.16 -9.86
CA ASP A 61 5.80 9.88 -10.11
C ASP A 61 5.05 8.74 -9.42
N LEU A 62 4.51 9.01 -8.22
CA LEU A 62 3.73 8.05 -7.43
C LEU A 62 2.39 7.72 -8.09
N ILE A 63 1.63 8.72 -8.54
CA ILE A 63 0.38 8.54 -9.29
C ILE A 63 0.64 7.73 -10.57
N ALA A 64 1.69 8.06 -11.32
CA ALA A 64 2.00 7.38 -12.57
C ALA A 64 2.30 5.89 -12.36
N LEU A 65 3.13 5.53 -11.37
CA LEU A 65 3.39 4.12 -11.06
C LEU A 65 2.17 3.44 -10.42
N GLY A 66 1.38 4.13 -9.59
CA GLY A 66 0.15 3.59 -9.02
C GLY A 66 -0.81 3.13 -10.11
N HIS A 67 -1.01 3.93 -11.16
CA HIS A 67 -1.82 3.54 -12.32
C HIS A 67 -1.20 2.42 -13.15
N GLU A 68 0.13 2.35 -13.30
CA GLU A 68 0.77 1.20 -13.95
C GLU A 68 0.50 -0.11 -13.19
N MET A 69 0.58 -0.08 -11.86
CA MET A 69 0.24 -1.22 -11.00
C MET A 69 -1.24 -1.59 -11.10
N GLY A 70 -2.15 -0.62 -11.00
CA GLY A 70 -3.60 -0.87 -11.13
C GLY A 70 -3.99 -1.42 -12.51
N ASN A 71 -3.36 -0.93 -13.58
CA ASN A 71 -3.56 -1.47 -14.93
C ASN A 71 -3.04 -2.91 -15.06
N ALA A 72 -1.92 -3.24 -14.40
CA ALA A 72 -1.38 -4.60 -14.38
C ALA A 72 -2.32 -5.58 -13.68
N ILE A 73 -2.92 -5.18 -12.55
CA ILE A 73 -3.97 -5.96 -11.86
C ILE A 73 -5.17 -6.18 -12.78
N LYS A 74 -5.70 -5.09 -13.35
CA LYS A 74 -6.88 -5.12 -14.23
C LYS A 74 -6.69 -6.04 -15.43
N ALA A 75 -5.48 -6.16 -15.95
CA ALA A 75 -5.18 -7.01 -17.10
C ALA A 75 -5.32 -8.53 -16.83
N VAL A 76 -5.32 -8.96 -15.56
CA VAL A 76 -5.39 -10.39 -15.21
C VAL A 76 -6.83 -10.89 -15.13
N HIS A 77 -7.66 -10.22 -14.31
CA HIS A 77 -9.03 -10.64 -14.03
C HIS A 77 -10.09 -9.54 -14.24
N GLY A 78 -9.69 -8.33 -14.64
CA GLY A 78 -10.60 -7.18 -14.81
C GLY A 78 -10.87 -6.40 -13.52
N THR A 79 -10.34 -6.84 -12.38
CA THR A 79 -10.42 -6.18 -11.07
C THR A 79 -9.88 -4.77 -11.13
N GLN A 80 -10.55 -3.83 -10.49
CA GLN A 80 -10.23 -2.41 -10.62
C GLN A 80 -9.77 -1.86 -9.28
N TYR A 81 -8.47 -1.64 -9.15
CA TYR A 81 -7.94 -1.01 -7.95
C TYR A 81 -7.95 0.51 -8.09
N VAL A 82 -8.43 1.21 -7.07
CA VAL A 82 -8.42 2.67 -7.02
C VAL A 82 -7.03 3.15 -6.62
N VAL A 83 -6.53 4.19 -7.29
CA VAL A 83 -5.23 4.78 -6.99
C VAL A 83 -5.47 6.14 -6.34
N GLY A 84 -4.92 6.36 -5.15
CA GLY A 84 -5.21 7.57 -4.39
C GLY A 84 -4.15 7.93 -3.34
N ASP A 85 -4.21 9.18 -2.89
CA ASP A 85 -3.49 9.62 -1.70
C ASP A 85 -4.12 8.98 -0.46
N SER A 86 -3.31 8.45 0.44
CA SER A 86 -3.80 7.65 1.58
C SER A 86 -4.72 8.46 2.50
N GLY A 87 -4.38 9.72 2.78
CA GLY A 87 -5.16 10.59 3.65
C GLY A 87 -6.47 11.03 3.01
N ASP A 88 -6.44 11.36 1.71
CA ASP A 88 -7.61 11.83 0.96
C ASP A 88 -8.57 10.70 0.52
N ALA A 89 -8.03 9.54 0.14
CA ALA A 89 -8.82 8.42 -0.37
C ALA A 89 -9.51 7.62 0.74
N LEU A 90 -8.86 7.48 1.89
CA LEU A 90 -9.40 6.80 3.06
C LEU A 90 -9.73 7.79 4.17
N TYR A 91 -8.75 8.05 5.03
CA TYR A 91 -8.83 8.94 6.18
C TYR A 91 -7.43 9.19 6.74
N PRO A 92 -7.22 10.30 7.48
CA PRO A 92 -5.95 10.55 8.13
C PRO A 92 -5.54 9.46 9.13
N ALA A 93 -4.38 8.84 8.91
CA ALA A 93 -3.79 7.82 9.77
C ALA A 93 -2.30 8.10 10.03
N SER A 94 -1.94 8.38 11.28
CA SER A 94 -0.57 8.69 11.68
C SER A 94 0.24 7.44 12.03
N GLY A 95 1.55 7.45 11.76
CA GLY A 95 2.46 6.39 12.20
C GLY A 95 2.47 5.15 11.29
N ALA A 96 1.82 5.24 10.12
CA ALA A 96 1.83 4.20 9.12
C ALA A 96 3.23 4.01 8.50
N SER A 97 3.50 2.77 8.08
CA SER A 97 4.84 2.35 7.67
C SER A 97 5.28 2.91 6.32
N ASP A 98 4.32 3.22 5.45
CA ASP A 98 4.48 3.91 4.19
C ASP A 98 4.95 5.36 4.41
N ASP A 99 4.22 6.16 5.19
CA ASP A 99 4.62 7.52 5.55
C ASP A 99 6.02 7.55 6.15
N TYR A 100 6.32 6.66 7.11
CA TYR A 100 7.67 6.62 7.68
C TYR A 100 8.73 6.28 6.60
N SER A 101 8.49 5.25 5.78
CA SER A 101 9.40 4.84 4.70
C SER A 101 9.66 5.96 3.70
N LYS A 102 8.62 6.74 3.37
CA LYS A 102 8.71 7.91 2.50
C LYS A 102 9.52 9.02 3.15
N SER A 103 9.30 9.28 4.44
CA SER A 103 9.99 10.34 5.20
C SER A 103 11.50 10.13 5.31
N ILE A 104 11.95 8.88 5.32
CA ILE A 104 13.38 8.54 5.35
C ILE A 104 14.03 8.48 3.95
N GLY A 105 13.29 8.79 2.88
CA GLY A 105 13.84 9.00 1.54
C GLY A 105 13.62 7.85 0.55
N ILE A 106 12.81 6.83 0.87
CA ILE A 106 12.45 5.81 -0.13
C ILE A 106 11.49 6.44 -1.15
N LYS A 107 11.79 6.29 -2.44
CA LYS A 107 11.09 7.01 -3.52
C LYS A 107 9.69 6.44 -3.77
N TYR A 108 9.58 5.19 -4.19
CA TYR A 108 8.31 4.59 -4.59
C TYR A 108 7.68 3.87 -3.39
N VAL A 109 6.67 4.46 -2.78
CA VAL A 109 6.09 3.95 -1.53
C VAL A 109 4.60 3.79 -1.69
N TYR A 110 4.07 2.61 -1.35
CA TYR A 110 2.65 2.31 -1.46
C TYR A 110 2.15 1.40 -0.35
N THR A 111 0.89 1.62 0.04
CA THR A 111 0.04 0.65 0.70
C THR A 111 -0.88 0.04 -0.35
N VAL A 112 -0.93 -1.29 -0.46
CA VAL A 112 -1.84 -2.00 -1.37
C VAL A 112 -2.89 -2.72 -0.54
N GLU A 113 -4.13 -2.24 -0.60
CA GLU A 113 -5.29 -2.89 0.00
C GLU A 113 -5.85 -3.91 -0.99
N LEU A 114 -5.70 -5.19 -0.68
CA LEU A 114 -6.13 -6.29 -1.54
C LEU A 114 -7.66 -6.46 -1.52
N ARG A 115 -8.13 -7.48 -2.25
CA ARG A 115 -9.51 -7.98 -2.18
C ARG A 115 -9.98 -8.23 -0.73
N PRO A 116 -11.29 -8.21 -0.47
CA PRO A 116 -12.38 -7.90 -1.40
C PRO A 116 -12.55 -6.41 -1.68
N GLY A 117 -12.93 -6.07 -2.92
CA GLY A 117 -13.60 -4.81 -3.25
C GLY A 117 -15.09 -5.04 -3.57
N ASP A 118 -15.83 -4.00 -3.91
CA ASP A 118 -17.31 -4.04 -4.07
C ASP A 118 -17.84 -5.17 -4.99
N GLY A 119 -17.01 -5.67 -5.91
CA GLY A 119 -17.34 -6.76 -6.82
C GLY A 119 -17.12 -8.19 -6.28
N ASP A 120 -16.55 -8.33 -5.09
CA ASP A 120 -16.20 -9.61 -4.47
C ASP A 120 -17.20 -9.99 -3.37
N ASN A 121 -18.42 -10.32 -3.79
CA ASN A 121 -19.48 -10.83 -2.92
C ASN A 121 -20.17 -12.06 -3.55
N ASP A 122 -20.70 -12.95 -2.72
CA ASP A 122 -21.70 -13.95 -3.13
C ASP A 122 -23.01 -13.61 -2.41
N ASP A 123 -24.15 -13.69 -3.10
CA ASP A 123 -25.50 -13.53 -2.51
C ASP A 123 -25.69 -12.28 -1.62
N ASP A 124 -25.11 -11.14 -2.02
CA ASP A 124 -25.08 -9.86 -1.28
C ASP A 124 -24.33 -9.91 0.09
N GLU A 125 -23.54 -10.96 0.35
CA GLU A 125 -22.69 -11.06 1.55
C GLU A 125 -21.32 -10.42 1.30
N TRP A 126 -21.01 -9.41 2.12
CA TRP A 126 -19.71 -8.74 2.11
C TRP A 126 -18.69 -9.51 2.95
N TYR A 127 -17.61 -9.99 2.33
CA TYR A 127 -16.62 -10.81 3.04
C TYR A 127 -15.70 -10.01 3.98
N GLY A 128 -15.34 -8.78 3.62
CA GLY A 128 -14.32 -8.02 4.33
C GLY A 128 -13.05 -8.85 4.59
N PHE A 129 -12.65 -8.99 5.85
CA PHE A 129 -11.45 -9.75 6.23
C PHE A 129 -11.62 -11.28 6.16
N ASP A 130 -12.86 -11.81 6.10
CA ASP A 130 -13.12 -13.25 6.02
C ASP A 130 -13.35 -13.69 4.56
N LEU A 131 -12.40 -13.32 3.69
CA LEU A 131 -12.46 -13.59 2.26
C LEU A 131 -12.33 -15.10 1.99
N PRO A 132 -13.29 -15.74 1.28
CA PRO A 132 -13.23 -17.16 1.02
C PRO A 132 -11.94 -17.59 0.30
N ALA A 133 -11.41 -18.75 0.70
CA ALA A 133 -10.14 -19.27 0.18
C ALA A 133 -10.08 -19.40 -1.36
N LYS A 134 -11.23 -19.45 -2.04
CA LYS A 134 -11.33 -19.44 -3.51
C LYS A 134 -10.71 -18.18 -4.14
N PHE A 135 -10.64 -17.06 -3.41
CA PHE A 135 -10.06 -15.80 -3.88
C PHE A 135 -8.55 -15.69 -3.65
N ILE A 136 -7.93 -16.51 -2.79
CA ILE A 136 -6.48 -16.44 -2.50
C ILE A 136 -5.66 -16.45 -3.79
N LYS A 137 -5.95 -17.41 -4.68
CA LYS A 137 -5.22 -17.57 -5.93
C LYS A 137 -5.49 -16.41 -6.91
N PRO A 138 -6.74 -16.04 -7.23
CA PRO A 138 -7.04 -14.86 -8.03
C PRO A 138 -6.39 -13.57 -7.53
N THR A 139 -6.43 -13.30 -6.22
CA THR A 139 -5.75 -12.14 -5.61
C THR A 139 -4.25 -12.20 -5.86
N ALA A 140 -3.60 -13.34 -5.61
CA ALA A 140 -2.17 -13.47 -5.85
C ALA A 140 -1.80 -13.32 -7.34
N GLU A 141 -2.61 -13.88 -8.24
CA GLU A 141 -2.41 -13.83 -9.70
C GLU A 141 -2.50 -12.39 -10.23
N GLU A 142 -3.39 -11.56 -9.69
CA GLU A 142 -3.54 -10.17 -10.12
C GLU A 142 -2.57 -9.20 -9.41
N THR A 143 -2.25 -9.43 -8.13
CA THR A 143 -1.30 -8.58 -7.39
C THR A 143 0.14 -8.77 -7.88
N PHE A 144 0.53 -9.99 -8.25
CA PHE A 144 1.92 -10.25 -8.63
C PHE A 144 2.39 -9.39 -9.83
N PRO A 145 1.63 -9.23 -10.93
CA PRO A 145 1.94 -8.28 -11.99
C PRO A 145 2.11 -6.82 -11.55
N ALA A 146 1.36 -6.34 -10.55
CA ALA A 146 1.57 -5.00 -9.99
C ALA A 146 2.95 -4.89 -9.31
N LEU A 147 3.35 -5.91 -8.54
CA LEU A 147 4.69 -5.95 -7.94
C LEU A 147 5.80 -5.95 -9.01
N ILE A 148 5.57 -6.65 -10.12
CA ILE A 148 6.49 -6.64 -11.27
C ILE A 148 6.53 -5.26 -11.94
N ALA A 149 5.41 -4.55 -12.06
CA ALA A 149 5.39 -3.18 -12.57
C ALA A 149 6.22 -2.23 -11.69
N ALA A 150 6.08 -2.31 -10.37
CA ALA A 150 6.92 -1.56 -9.43
C ALA A 150 8.41 -1.92 -9.56
N ALA A 151 8.74 -3.21 -9.65
CA ALA A 151 10.12 -3.66 -9.83
C ALA A 151 10.72 -3.15 -11.16
N ASN A 152 9.96 -3.20 -12.25
CA ASN A 152 10.38 -2.68 -13.55
C ASN A 152 10.57 -1.17 -13.53
N ARG A 153 9.71 -0.43 -12.82
CA ARG A 153 9.89 1.01 -12.64
C ARG A 153 11.16 1.30 -11.86
N VAL A 154 11.43 0.54 -10.81
CA VAL A 154 12.68 0.67 -10.05
C VAL A 154 13.89 0.35 -10.93
N GLN A 155 13.81 -0.64 -11.80
CA GLN A 155 14.94 -1.02 -12.66
C GLN A 155 15.27 0.02 -13.73
N ASN A 156 14.26 0.71 -14.26
CA ASN A 156 14.40 1.56 -15.46
C ASN A 156 14.18 3.06 -15.20
N GLY A 157 13.74 3.43 -14.01
CA GLY A 157 13.38 4.81 -13.66
C GLY A 157 14.57 5.67 -13.23
N PRO A 158 14.46 7.01 -13.34
CA PRO A 158 15.45 7.92 -12.79
C PRO A 158 15.36 7.99 -11.25
N PHE A 159 16.51 7.95 -10.58
CA PHE A 159 16.68 8.16 -9.13
C PHE A 159 17.56 9.35 -8.84
#